data_AF-A0A6H2C2P5-F1
#
_entry.id   AF-A0A6H2C2P5-F1
#
_cell.length_a   1.000
_cell.length_b   1.000
_cell.length_c   1.000
_cell.angle_alpha   90.00
_cell.angle_beta   90.00
_cell.angle_gamma   90.00
#
_symmetry.space_group_name_H-M   'P 1'
#
loop_
_entity.id
_entity.type
_entity.pdbx_description
1 polymer ?
#
loop_
_entity_poly.entity_id
_entity_poly.type
_entity_poly.pdbx_seq_one_letter_code
_entity_poly.pdbx_strand_id
1 'polypeptide(L)'
;MPWPRIISGIIAIIMALSATLLGGWYFTIAIAIVVFLGQQEYFNLVRSRGITPSVKTTMIVSQVLLAICTLNGSLADAIMPIAGTLICFYLLFQPKLATIADISASIMGLFYVGYLPSYWVRLRGIDHAISSNLPLGGYWPSNWQDIGQGNLTAFPAGLTATILTFLCIWAADIGAYTFGKFFGKTRLSDISPKKTVEGAVFGITASVAVAMVGAYLLHFPHWLITGVTLGLIIGIASLLGDLTESLLKRDAGVKDSGQLIPGHGGILDRTDSYIFTAPLVYYFVTLLLPLLEKTL
;
A
#
# COMPACT_ATOMS: atom_id res chain seq x y z
N MET A 1 24.06 -7.41 13.76
CA MET A 1 23.17 -6.34 13.26
C MET A 1 23.14 -5.24 14.32
N PRO A 2 23.19 -3.95 13.97
CA PRO A 2 23.18 -2.90 14.98
C PRO A 2 21.79 -2.85 15.65
N TRP A 3 21.74 -3.07 16.97
CA TRP A 3 20.56 -3.03 17.83
C TRP A 3 19.55 -1.90 17.53
N PRO A 4 20.00 -0.65 17.21
CA PRO A 4 19.08 0.43 16.85
C PRO A 4 18.13 0.09 15.69
N ARG A 5 18.57 -0.74 14.74
CA ARG A 5 17.74 -1.10 13.59
C ARG A 5 16.61 -2.07 13.98
N ILE A 6 16.92 -3.06 14.81
CA ILE A 6 15.91 -4.03 15.24
C ILE A 6 14.82 -3.30 16.05
N ILE A 7 15.24 -2.40 16.94
CA ILE A 7 14.33 -1.63 17.79
C ILE A 7 13.42 -0.73 16.94
N SER A 8 13.97 0.02 15.98
CA SER A 8 13.16 0.90 15.13
C SER A 8 12.15 0.12 14.27
N GLY A 9 12.54 -1.06 13.77
CA GLY A 9 11.65 -1.94 13.02
C GLY A 9 10.48 -2.47 13.87
N ILE A 10 10.77 -2.92 15.10
CA ILE A 10 9.74 -3.39 16.04
C ILE A 10 8.76 -2.26 16.39
N ILE A 11 9.27 -1.05 16.67
CA ILE A 11 8.41 0.11 16.97
C ILE A 11 7.50 0.44 15.79
N ALA A 12 8.04 0.44 14.56
CA ALA A 12 7.24 0.71 13.37
C ALA A 12 6.15 -0.35 13.15
N ILE A 13 6.45 -1.63 13.35
CA ILE A 13 5.46 -2.72 13.25
C ILE A 13 4.37 -2.56 14.32
N ILE A 14 4.76 -2.31 15.58
CA ILE A 14 3.80 -2.10 16.66
C ILE A 14 2.90 -0.91 16.35
N MET A 15 3.45 0.20 15.88
CA MET A 15 2.70 1.39 15.49
C MET A 15 1.72 1.11 14.35
N ALA A 16 2.18 0.44 13.29
CA ALA A 16 1.35 0.08 12.14
C ALA A 16 0.21 -0.87 12.51
N LEU A 17 0.49 -1.91 13.30
CA LEU A 17 -0.53 -2.84 13.78
C LEU A 17 -1.52 -2.15 14.73
N SER A 18 -1.03 -1.30 15.63
CA SER A 18 -1.89 -0.54 16.54
C SER A 18 -2.83 0.40 15.79
N ALA A 19 -2.32 1.13 14.79
CA ALA A 19 -3.14 1.98 13.93
C ALA A 19 -4.16 1.17 13.12
N THR A 20 -3.78 -0.01 12.63
CA THR A 20 -4.66 -0.92 11.89
C THR A 20 -5.80 -1.44 12.77
N LEU A 21 -5.50 -1.78 14.03
CA LEU A 21 -6.48 -2.22 15.01
C LEU A 21 -7.45 -1.09 15.40
N LEU A 22 -6.94 0.10 15.71
CA LEU A 22 -7.76 1.26 16.10
C LEU A 22 -8.66 1.75 14.97
N GLY A 23 -8.18 1.76 13.72
CA GLY A 23 -8.96 2.14 12.57
C GLY A 23 -9.41 3.62 12.55
N GLY A 24 -10.39 3.93 11.69
CA GLY A 24 -10.92 5.29 11.51
C GLY A 24 -9.83 6.35 11.32
N TRP A 25 -9.97 7.48 12.01
CA TRP A 25 -9.00 8.58 11.95
C TRP A 25 -7.59 8.20 12.40
N TYR A 26 -7.42 7.25 13.33
CA TYR A 26 -6.08 6.81 13.76
C TYR A 26 -5.33 6.14 12.61
N PHE A 27 -6.01 5.27 11.86
CA PHE A 27 -5.44 4.63 10.67
C PHE A 27 -5.21 5.65 9.55
N THR A 28 -6.16 6.57 9.32
CA THR A 28 -6.01 7.64 8.35
C THR A 28 -4.80 8.52 8.64
N ILE A 29 -4.59 8.91 9.90
CA ILE A 29 -3.43 9.72 10.31
C ILE A 29 -2.14 8.95 10.10
N ALA A 30 -2.11 7.65 10.42
CA ALA A 30 -0.92 6.82 10.17
C ALA A 30 -0.58 6.75 8.67
N ILE A 31 -1.57 6.48 7.81
CA ILE A 31 -1.39 6.48 6.35
C ILE A 31 -1.03 7.88 5.84
N ALA A 32 -1.60 8.94 6.40
CA ALA A 32 -1.29 10.32 6.05
C ALA A 32 0.18 10.68 6.31
N ILE A 33 0.74 10.24 7.45
CA ILE A 33 2.16 10.40 7.77
C ILE A 33 3.03 9.63 6.76
N VAL A 34 2.68 8.38 6.47
CA VAL A 34 3.40 7.55 5.50
C VAL A 34 3.39 8.18 4.11
N VAL A 35 2.22 8.62 3.64
CA VAL A 35 2.04 9.29 2.34
C VAL A 35 2.82 10.60 2.28
N PHE A 36 2.77 11.41 3.35
CA PHE A 36 3.49 12.67 3.42
C PHE A 36 5.01 12.46 3.29
N LEU A 37 5.57 11.53 4.07
CA LEU A 37 7.00 11.22 4.05
C LEU A 37 7.41 10.57 2.72
N GLY A 38 6.62 9.62 2.22
CA GLY A 38 6.86 8.99 0.91
C GLY A 38 6.83 9.99 -0.24
N GLN A 39 5.93 10.97 -0.21
CA GLN A 39 5.87 12.03 -1.21
C GLN A 39 7.09 12.95 -1.15
N GLN A 40 7.59 13.27 0.05
CA GLN A 40 8.83 14.04 0.17
C GLN A 40 10.00 13.31 -0.49
N GLU A 41 10.15 12.01 -0.22
CA GLU A 41 11.19 11.18 -0.83
C GLU A 41 11.05 11.11 -2.35
N TYR A 42 9.83 10.80 -2.84
CA TYR A 42 9.54 10.78 -4.26
C TYR A 42 9.89 12.11 -4.95
N PHE A 43 9.46 13.25 -4.38
CA PHE A 43 9.76 14.56 -4.99
C PHE A 43 11.24 14.94 -4.89
N ASN A 44 11.96 14.45 -3.89
CA ASN A 44 13.42 14.61 -3.83
C ASN A 44 14.11 13.80 -4.94
N LEU A 45 13.64 12.58 -5.23
CA LEU A 45 14.12 11.79 -6.37
C LEU A 45 13.88 12.53 -7.69
N VAL A 46 12.66 13.05 -7.90
CA VAL A 46 12.31 13.82 -9.09
C VAL A 46 13.19 15.07 -9.24
N ARG A 47 13.41 15.82 -8.16
CA ARG A 47 14.28 17.01 -8.16
C ARG A 47 15.74 16.70 -8.45
N SER A 48 16.23 15.52 -8.06
CA SER A 48 17.60 15.09 -8.38
C SER A 48 17.85 15.01 -9.89
N ARG A 49 16.78 14.88 -10.70
CA ARG A 49 16.82 14.87 -12.17
C ARG A 49 16.61 16.25 -12.80
N GLY A 50 16.63 17.31 -12.00
CA GLY A 50 16.41 18.68 -12.47
C GLY A 50 14.96 19.02 -12.81
N ILE A 51 14.01 18.13 -12.49
CA ILE A 51 12.58 18.35 -12.68
C ILE A 51 12.05 19.20 -11.51
N THR A 52 11.17 20.16 -11.80
CA THR A 52 10.56 21.10 -10.86
C THR A 52 9.05 20.85 -10.69
N PRO A 53 8.66 19.75 -10.02
CA PRO A 53 7.25 19.38 -9.86
C PRO A 53 6.51 20.32 -8.89
N SER A 54 5.18 20.32 -8.99
CA SER A 54 4.27 21.05 -8.09
C SER A 54 4.12 20.34 -6.74
N VAL A 55 5.18 20.35 -5.94
CA VAL A 55 5.27 19.57 -4.68
C VAL A 55 4.19 19.97 -3.69
N LYS A 56 4.05 21.26 -3.38
CA LYS A 56 3.16 21.73 -2.32
C LYS A 56 1.69 21.42 -2.61
N THR A 57 1.24 21.68 -3.84
CA THR A 57 -0.15 21.44 -4.26
C THR A 57 -0.46 19.95 -4.19
N THR A 58 0.43 19.11 -4.73
CA THR A 58 0.27 17.65 -4.74
C THR A 58 0.20 17.07 -3.34
N MET A 59 1.08 17.52 -2.43
CA MET A 59 1.08 17.06 -1.04
C MET A 59 -0.21 17.47 -0.32
N ILE A 60 -0.64 18.73 -0.44
CA ILE A 60 -1.88 19.21 0.20
C ILE A 60 -3.10 18.41 -0.31
N VAL A 61 -3.22 18.25 -1.63
CA VAL A 61 -4.29 17.47 -2.24
C VAL A 61 -4.30 16.04 -1.70
N SER A 62 -3.14 15.41 -1.57
CA SER A 62 -3.04 14.01 -1.10
C SER A 62 -3.50 13.86 0.35
N GLN A 63 -3.21 14.85 1.20
CA GLN A 63 -3.71 14.87 2.58
C GLN A 63 -5.23 15.10 2.65
N VAL A 64 -5.74 16.02 1.83
CA VAL A 64 -7.19 16.27 1.69
C VAL A 64 -7.92 15.03 1.18
N LEU A 65 -7.32 14.31 0.21
CA LEU A 65 -7.83 13.05 -0.32
C LEU A 65 -8.02 12.01 0.79
N LEU A 66 -7.01 11.80 1.65
CA LEU A 66 -7.09 10.83 2.74
C LEU A 66 -8.17 11.21 3.78
N ALA A 67 -8.30 12.49 4.09
CA ALA A 67 -9.36 12.99 4.94
C ALA A 67 -10.75 12.73 4.32
N ILE A 68 -10.93 13.01 3.02
CA ILE A 68 -12.19 12.75 2.33
C ILE A 68 -12.48 11.25 2.24
N CYS A 69 -11.48 10.38 2.03
CA CYS A 69 -11.68 8.92 2.05
C CYS A 69 -12.28 8.43 3.37
N THR A 70 -11.96 9.09 4.48
CA THR A 70 -12.46 8.74 5.81
C THR A 70 -13.91 9.20 6.02
N LEU A 71 -14.29 10.32 5.39
CA LEU A 71 -15.62 10.89 5.49
C LEU A 71 -16.60 10.24 4.51
N ASN A 72 -16.16 10.06 3.26
CA ASN A 72 -16.94 9.47 2.18
C ASN A 72 -16.01 8.90 1.09
N GLY A 73 -15.96 7.58 1.01
CA GLY A 73 -15.15 6.86 0.03
C GLY A 73 -15.51 7.14 -1.43
N SER A 74 -16.77 7.44 -1.76
CA SER A 74 -17.18 7.66 -3.16
C SER A 74 -16.73 9.02 -3.69
N LEU A 75 -16.65 10.03 -2.82
CA LEU A 75 -16.15 11.36 -3.21
C LEU A 75 -14.65 11.35 -3.51
N ALA A 76 -13.93 10.38 -2.95
CA ALA A 76 -12.49 10.30 -3.11
C ALA A 76 -12.06 9.96 -4.55
N ASP A 77 -12.91 9.31 -5.35
CA ASP A 77 -12.62 9.05 -6.77
C ASP A 77 -12.71 10.30 -7.64
N ALA A 78 -13.56 11.27 -7.27
CA ALA A 78 -13.64 12.55 -7.96
C ALA A 78 -12.41 13.44 -7.73
N ILE A 79 -11.66 13.21 -6.64
CA ILE A 79 -10.51 14.04 -6.29
C ILE A 79 -9.38 13.88 -7.29
N MET A 80 -9.14 12.68 -7.82
CA MET A 80 -8.06 12.46 -8.77
C MET A 80 -8.19 13.31 -10.05
N PRO A 81 -9.32 13.28 -10.80
CA PRO A 81 -9.48 14.12 -11.99
C PRO A 81 -9.54 15.62 -11.66
N ILE A 82 -10.17 16.01 -10.54
CA ILE A 82 -10.23 17.41 -10.11
C ILE A 82 -8.83 17.94 -9.79
N ALA A 83 -8.08 17.21 -8.97
CA ALA A 83 -6.74 17.61 -8.57
C ALA A 83 -5.75 17.58 -9.73
N GLY A 84 -5.82 16.57 -10.60
CA GLY A 84 -5.01 16.53 -11.82
C GLY A 84 -5.24 17.77 -12.68
N THR A 85 -6.50 18.16 -12.86
CA THR A 85 -6.87 19.38 -13.60
C THR A 85 -6.33 20.64 -12.93
N LEU A 86 -6.45 20.75 -11.60
CA LEU A 86 -5.95 21.89 -10.83
C LEU A 86 -4.42 21.99 -10.84
N ILE A 87 -3.71 20.85 -10.79
CA ILE A 87 -2.24 20.80 -10.88
C ILE A 87 -1.80 21.30 -12.27
N CYS A 88 -2.43 20.83 -13.34
CA CYS A 88 -2.16 21.29 -14.70
C CYS A 88 -2.43 22.79 -14.85
N PHE A 89 -3.58 23.27 -14.34
CA PHE A 89 -3.93 24.68 -14.34
C PHE A 89 -2.90 25.52 -13.58
N TYR A 90 -2.52 25.11 -12.37
CA TYR A 90 -1.54 25.82 -11.55
C TYR A 90 -0.16 25.91 -12.22
N LEU A 91 0.29 24.84 -12.88
CA LEU A 91 1.56 24.80 -13.60
C LEU A 91 1.57 25.72 -14.83
N LEU A 92 0.42 26.04 -15.42
CA LEU A 92 0.31 26.99 -16.54
C LEU A 92 0.67 28.43 -16.13
N PHE A 93 0.38 28.82 -14.87
CA PHE A 93 0.63 30.16 -14.37
C PHE A 93 1.96 30.31 -13.62
N GLN A 94 2.83 29.30 -13.70
CA GLN A 94 4.18 29.39 -13.14
C GLN A 94 5.04 30.37 -13.95
N PRO A 95 5.95 31.15 -13.31
CA PRO A 95 6.84 32.07 -14.02
C PRO A 95 7.79 31.37 -15.01
N LYS A 96 8.04 30.07 -14.81
CA LYS A 96 8.80 29.21 -15.72
C LYS A 96 7.82 28.31 -16.46
N LEU A 97 8.01 28.18 -17.77
CA LEU A 97 7.23 27.23 -18.58
C LEU A 97 7.42 25.81 -18.02
N ALA A 98 6.33 25.23 -17.54
CA ALA A 98 6.33 23.87 -17.05
C ALA A 98 6.63 22.91 -18.21
N THR A 99 7.54 21.97 -17.98
CA THR A 99 7.84 20.91 -18.93
C THR A 99 6.83 19.76 -18.79
N ILE A 100 6.74 18.91 -19.82
CA ILE A 100 5.95 17.68 -19.75
C ILE A 100 6.39 16.84 -18.53
N ALA A 101 7.70 16.78 -18.25
CA ALA A 101 8.24 16.08 -17.10
C ALA A 101 7.74 16.63 -15.75
N ASP A 102 7.61 17.96 -15.61
CA ASP A 102 7.08 18.58 -14.39
C ASP A 102 5.63 18.19 -14.12
N ILE A 103 4.81 18.22 -15.18
CA ILE A 103 3.39 17.83 -15.11
C ILE A 103 3.29 16.33 -14.79
N SER A 104 3.96 15.48 -15.56
CA SER A 104 3.95 14.03 -15.38
C SER A 104 4.44 13.63 -13.99
N ALA A 105 5.52 14.23 -13.49
CA ALA A 105 6.04 13.91 -12.17
C ALA A 105 5.11 14.36 -11.04
N SER A 106 4.41 15.48 -11.20
CA SER A 106 3.41 15.97 -10.23
C SER A 106 2.19 15.05 -10.19
N ILE A 107 1.63 14.71 -11.36
CA ILE A 107 0.49 13.79 -11.46
C ILE A 107 0.87 12.40 -10.96
N MET A 108 2.06 11.91 -11.29
CA MET A 108 2.56 10.63 -10.80
C MET A 108 2.75 10.64 -9.28
N GLY A 109 3.27 11.73 -8.69
CA GLY A 109 3.37 11.85 -7.23
C GLY A 109 2.03 11.85 -6.52
N LEU A 110 1.00 12.44 -7.15
CA LEU A 110 -0.38 12.38 -6.67
C LEU A 110 -0.95 10.95 -6.82
N PHE A 111 -0.84 10.37 -8.00
CA PHE A 111 -1.38 9.05 -8.31
C PHE A 111 -0.71 7.95 -7.48
N TYR A 112 0.60 7.81 -7.66
CA TYR A 112 1.40 6.72 -7.12
C TYR A 112 1.49 6.76 -5.58
N VAL A 113 1.86 7.91 -5.00
CA VAL A 113 2.12 8.00 -3.55
C VAL A 113 0.94 8.56 -2.77
N GLY A 114 -0.01 9.24 -3.41
CA GLY A 114 -1.20 9.79 -2.75
C GLY A 114 -2.45 8.92 -2.94
N TYR A 115 -2.88 8.74 -4.19
CA TYR A 115 -4.16 8.14 -4.55
C TYR A 115 -4.18 6.63 -4.33
N LEU A 116 -3.17 5.88 -4.76
CA LEU A 116 -3.15 4.44 -4.56
C LEU A 116 -3.12 4.05 -3.06
N PRO A 117 -2.29 4.66 -2.18
CA PRO A 117 -2.34 4.38 -0.74
C PRO A 117 -3.65 4.79 -0.07
N SER A 118 -4.43 5.71 -0.66
CA SER A 118 -5.74 6.09 -0.12
C SER A 118 -6.72 4.90 -0.05
N TYR A 119 -6.53 3.89 -0.91
CA TYR A 119 -7.32 2.66 -0.87
C TYR A 119 -7.10 1.84 0.40
N TRP A 120 -5.98 2.00 1.13
CA TRP A 120 -5.86 1.39 2.45
C TRP A 120 -6.90 1.93 3.42
N VAL A 121 -7.10 3.25 3.43
CA VAL A 121 -8.09 3.91 4.30
C VAL A 121 -9.49 3.44 3.92
N ARG A 122 -9.79 3.33 2.62
CA ARG A 122 -11.08 2.84 2.13
C ARG A 122 -11.29 1.36 2.46
N LEU A 123 -10.27 0.52 2.28
CA LEU A 123 -10.28 -0.91 2.60
C LEU A 123 -10.59 -1.12 4.09
N ARG A 124 -9.94 -0.35 4.97
CA ARG A 124 -10.17 -0.44 6.41
C ARG A 124 -11.57 0.02 6.83
N GLY A 125 -12.24 0.84 6.01
CA GLY A 125 -13.56 1.40 6.23
C GLY A 125 -14.74 0.68 5.56
N ILE A 126 -14.56 -0.50 4.95
CA ILE A 126 -15.56 -1.17 4.08
C ILE A 126 -16.94 -1.44 4.72
N ASP A 127 -17.08 -1.46 6.06
CA ASP A 127 -18.35 -1.75 6.73
C ASP A 127 -18.89 -0.57 7.57
N HIS A 128 -18.25 0.60 7.51
CA HIS A 128 -18.59 1.74 8.35
C HIS A 128 -19.08 2.90 7.50
N ALA A 129 -20.41 3.07 7.44
CA ALA A 129 -21.06 4.02 6.54
C ALA A 129 -20.67 5.49 6.80
N ILE A 130 -20.48 5.90 8.05
CA ILE A 130 -20.04 7.27 8.43
C ILE A 130 -19.40 7.16 9.83
N SER A 131 -18.07 7.05 9.94
CA SER A 131 -17.42 6.95 11.25
C SER A 131 -17.23 8.32 11.93
N SER A 132 -18.12 8.66 12.87
CA SER A 132 -17.82 9.58 13.97
C SER A 132 -16.87 8.89 14.96
N ASN A 133 -15.58 8.78 14.62
CA ASN A 133 -14.63 7.95 15.37
C ASN A 133 -13.70 8.71 16.31
N LEU A 134 -14.30 9.27 17.36
CA LEU A 134 -13.58 9.49 18.61
C LEU A 134 -14.38 8.81 19.73
N PRO A 135 -13.85 7.78 20.44
CA PRO A 135 -12.56 7.09 20.26
C PRO A 135 -12.64 5.59 19.87
N LEU A 136 -13.79 4.91 19.91
CA LEU A 136 -13.83 3.42 19.84
C LEU A 136 -15.07 2.81 19.16
N GLY A 137 -15.82 3.57 18.36
CA GLY A 137 -17.06 3.08 17.74
C GLY A 137 -16.83 2.17 16.53
N GLY A 138 -16.93 0.85 16.71
CA GLY A 138 -17.14 -0.12 15.62
C GLY A 138 -15.89 -0.78 15.01
N TYR A 139 -14.68 -0.31 15.32
CA TYR A 139 -13.45 -0.83 14.71
C TYR A 139 -12.79 -1.94 15.53
N TRP A 140 -13.24 -2.13 16.78
CA TRP A 140 -12.80 -3.15 17.71
C TRP A 140 -13.77 -4.34 17.72
N PRO A 141 -13.29 -5.59 17.84
CA PRO A 141 -14.17 -6.73 18.08
C PRO A 141 -14.97 -6.54 19.37
N SER A 142 -16.26 -6.82 19.33
CA SER A 142 -17.13 -6.77 20.52
C SER A 142 -16.77 -7.85 21.54
N ASN A 143 -16.25 -9.00 21.09
CA ASN A 143 -15.91 -10.15 21.94
C ASN A 143 -14.50 -10.69 21.64
N TRP A 144 -13.60 -10.63 22.62
CA TRP A 144 -12.23 -11.18 22.51
C TRP A 144 -12.18 -12.71 22.66
N GLN A 145 -13.25 -13.32 23.15
CA GLN A 145 -13.37 -14.76 23.30
C GLN A 145 -13.49 -15.50 21.95
N ASP A 146 -13.95 -14.80 20.90
CA ASP A 146 -14.10 -15.37 19.56
C ASP A 146 -12.74 -15.69 18.90
N ILE A 147 -11.66 -15.00 19.30
CA ILE A 147 -10.28 -15.33 18.89
C ILE A 147 -9.88 -16.71 19.43
N GLY A 148 -10.22 -16.99 20.69
CA GLY A 148 -9.91 -18.27 21.34
C GLY A 148 -10.71 -19.45 20.77
N GLN A 149 -11.84 -19.18 20.12
CA GLN A 149 -12.70 -20.17 19.48
C GLN A 149 -12.49 -20.27 17.95
N GLY A 150 -11.59 -19.45 17.39
CA GLY A 150 -11.25 -19.46 15.96
C GLY A 150 -12.30 -18.83 15.04
N ASN A 151 -13.27 -18.08 15.57
CA ASN A 151 -14.31 -17.44 14.76
C ASN A 151 -13.85 -16.05 14.27
N LEU A 152 -13.05 -16.03 13.20
CA LEU A 152 -12.49 -14.80 12.63
C LEU A 152 -13.51 -13.94 11.87
N THR A 153 -14.72 -14.46 11.61
CA THR A 153 -15.80 -13.72 10.92
C THR A 153 -16.50 -12.70 11.81
N ALA A 154 -16.30 -12.76 13.13
CA ALA A 154 -16.83 -11.76 14.07
C ALA A 154 -16.11 -10.40 13.98
N PHE A 155 -14.99 -10.33 13.26
CA PHE A 155 -14.21 -9.11 13.08
C PHE A 155 -14.70 -8.28 11.87
N PRO A 156 -14.55 -6.95 11.91
CA PRO A 156 -14.84 -6.10 10.75
C PRO A 156 -14.10 -6.58 9.50
N ALA A 157 -14.77 -6.68 8.34
CA ALA A 157 -14.18 -7.24 7.13
C ALA A 157 -12.99 -6.38 6.65
N GLY A 158 -13.09 -5.06 6.83
CA GLY A 158 -11.98 -4.15 6.53
C GLY A 158 -10.72 -4.42 7.36
N LEU A 159 -10.86 -4.89 8.61
CA LEU A 159 -9.71 -5.26 9.46
C LEU A 159 -9.08 -6.58 8.99
N THR A 160 -9.90 -7.62 8.80
CA THR A 160 -9.42 -8.95 8.41
C THR A 160 -8.78 -8.92 7.03
N ALA A 161 -9.36 -8.20 6.07
CA ALA A 161 -8.79 -8.03 4.73
C ALA A 161 -7.45 -7.26 4.77
N THR A 162 -7.33 -6.22 5.58
CA THR A 162 -6.08 -5.46 5.73
C THR A 162 -4.96 -6.32 6.31
N ILE A 163 -5.24 -7.04 7.40
CA ILE A 163 -4.27 -7.93 8.04
C ILE A 163 -3.87 -9.08 7.10
N LEU A 164 -4.85 -9.71 6.45
CA LEU A 164 -4.58 -10.78 5.48
C LEU A 164 -3.66 -10.29 4.36
N THR A 165 -3.88 -9.06 3.87
CA THR A 165 -3.03 -8.48 2.83
C THR A 165 -1.60 -8.25 3.32
N PHE A 166 -1.42 -7.72 4.53
CA PHE A 166 -0.08 -7.55 5.11
C PHE A 166 0.64 -8.89 5.26
N LEU A 167 -0.06 -9.94 5.74
CA LEU A 167 0.51 -11.28 5.85
C LEU A 167 0.90 -11.85 4.48
N CYS A 168 0.08 -11.63 3.45
CA CYS A 168 0.38 -12.05 2.08
C CYS A 168 1.58 -11.32 1.48
N ILE A 169 1.75 -10.02 1.74
CA ILE A 169 2.92 -9.23 1.33
C ILE A 169 4.17 -9.74 2.05
N TRP A 170 4.12 -9.90 3.38
CA TRP A 170 5.25 -10.41 4.16
C TRP A 170 5.65 -11.82 3.75
N ALA A 171 4.68 -12.69 3.48
CA ALA A 171 4.94 -14.03 2.98
C ALA A 171 5.59 -14.00 1.59
N ALA A 172 5.17 -13.08 0.71
CA ALA A 172 5.77 -12.90 -0.60
C ALA A 172 7.24 -12.44 -0.49
N ASP A 173 7.53 -11.45 0.36
CA ASP A 173 8.89 -10.95 0.57
C ASP A 173 9.81 -11.98 1.20
N ILE A 174 9.34 -12.68 2.24
CA ILE A 174 10.10 -13.73 2.92
C ILE A 174 10.32 -14.90 1.96
N GLY A 175 9.29 -15.33 1.22
CA GLY A 175 9.40 -16.40 0.24
C GLY A 175 10.38 -16.06 -0.88
N ALA A 176 10.27 -14.84 -1.44
CA ALA A 176 11.15 -14.41 -2.51
C ALA A 176 12.60 -14.27 -2.06
N TYR A 177 12.84 -13.73 -0.86
CA TYR A 177 14.19 -13.58 -0.32
C TYR A 177 14.82 -14.92 0.04
N THR A 178 14.10 -15.80 0.74
CA THR A 178 14.64 -17.08 1.20
C THR A 178 14.94 -18.01 0.03
N PHE A 179 13.95 -18.31 -0.80
CA PHE A 179 14.13 -19.21 -1.94
C PHE A 179 14.94 -18.56 -3.06
N GLY A 180 14.85 -17.25 -3.25
CA GLY A 180 15.71 -16.53 -4.20
C GLY A 180 17.19 -16.62 -3.82
N LYS A 181 17.54 -16.65 -2.53
CA LYS A 181 18.92 -16.83 -2.08
C LYS A 181 19.43 -18.26 -2.25
N PHE A 182 18.58 -19.27 -2.05
CA PHE A 182 18.99 -20.68 -2.12
C PHE A 182 18.96 -21.25 -3.55
N PHE A 183 17.95 -20.87 -4.34
CA PHE A 183 17.66 -21.46 -5.64
C PHE A 183 17.76 -20.48 -6.81
N GLY A 184 17.95 -19.19 -6.54
CA GLY A 184 17.97 -18.15 -7.56
C GLY A 184 19.16 -18.28 -8.50
N LYS A 185 18.87 -18.42 -9.80
CA LYS A 185 19.89 -18.50 -10.86
C LYS A 185 19.63 -17.45 -11.94
N THR A 186 18.36 -17.18 -12.23
CA THR A 186 17.94 -16.30 -13.31
C THR A 186 17.58 -14.93 -12.77
N ARG A 187 18.23 -13.87 -13.26
CA ARG A 187 17.90 -12.49 -12.85
C ARG A 187 16.53 -12.09 -13.37
N LEU A 188 15.75 -11.41 -12.55
CA LEU A 188 14.39 -10.98 -12.90
C LEU A 188 14.38 -9.72 -13.78
N SER A 189 15.27 -8.77 -13.49
CA SER A 189 15.35 -7.49 -14.21
C SER A 189 16.73 -6.86 -14.03
N ASP A 190 17.20 -6.12 -15.03
CA ASP A 190 18.42 -5.32 -14.95
C ASP A 190 18.32 -4.17 -13.94
N ILE A 191 17.10 -3.73 -13.63
CA ILE A 191 16.82 -2.67 -12.66
C ILE A 191 17.11 -3.12 -11.22
N SER A 192 16.85 -4.40 -10.92
CA SER A 192 17.06 -5.01 -9.60
C SER A 192 17.83 -6.33 -9.72
N PRO A 193 19.17 -6.27 -9.88
CA PRO A 193 20.00 -7.44 -10.21
C PRO A 193 20.06 -8.49 -9.09
N LYS A 194 19.55 -8.17 -7.90
CA LYS A 194 19.47 -9.11 -6.76
C LYS A 194 18.18 -9.95 -6.77
N LYS A 195 17.16 -9.55 -7.53
CA LYS A 195 15.91 -10.31 -7.64
C LYS A 195 16.03 -11.38 -8.70
N THR A 196 15.53 -12.57 -8.38
CA THR A 196 15.58 -13.74 -9.26
C THR A 196 14.18 -14.17 -9.66
N VAL A 197 14.05 -14.76 -10.85
CA VAL A 197 12.76 -15.28 -11.35
C VAL A 197 12.26 -16.39 -10.43
N GLU A 198 13.16 -17.27 -9.98
CA GLU A 198 12.82 -18.35 -9.06
C GLU A 198 12.30 -17.76 -7.74
N GLY A 199 12.99 -16.76 -7.18
CA GLY A 199 12.54 -16.05 -6.00
C GLY A 199 11.15 -15.44 -6.17
N ALA A 200 10.89 -14.76 -7.30
CA ALA A 200 9.57 -14.20 -7.58
C ALA A 200 8.45 -15.26 -7.58
N VAL A 201 8.68 -16.41 -8.23
CA VAL A 201 7.71 -17.53 -8.27
C VAL A 201 7.44 -18.08 -6.87
N PHE A 202 8.48 -18.28 -6.06
CA PHE A 202 8.30 -18.75 -4.68
C PHE A 202 7.60 -17.72 -3.79
N GLY A 203 7.91 -16.42 -3.97
CA GLY A 203 7.21 -15.34 -3.27
C GLY A 203 5.72 -15.31 -3.59
N ILE A 204 5.36 -15.36 -4.87
CA ILE A 204 3.95 -15.40 -5.30
C ILE A 204 3.26 -16.65 -4.75
N THR A 205 3.93 -17.81 -4.79
CA THR A 205 3.37 -19.07 -4.27
C THR A 205 3.15 -19.00 -2.75
N ALA A 206 4.07 -18.39 -2.00
CA ALA A 206 3.90 -18.16 -0.55
C ALA A 206 2.72 -17.22 -0.25
N SER A 207 2.55 -16.17 -1.06
CA SER A 207 1.39 -15.28 -0.98
C SER A 207 0.07 -16.03 -1.22
N VAL A 208 0.02 -16.89 -2.25
CA VAL A 208 -1.12 -17.77 -2.56
C VAL A 208 -1.43 -18.72 -1.41
N ALA A 209 -0.42 -19.35 -0.82
CA ALA A 209 -0.63 -20.24 0.32
C ALA A 209 -1.28 -19.52 1.51
N VAL A 210 -0.77 -18.33 1.88
CA VAL A 210 -1.35 -17.51 2.96
C VAL A 210 -2.76 -17.05 2.63
N ALA A 211 -3.00 -16.60 1.39
CA ALA A 211 -4.32 -16.16 0.96
C ALA A 211 -5.36 -17.29 0.95
N MET A 212 -4.99 -18.51 0.55
CA MET A 212 -5.86 -19.69 0.63
C MET A 212 -6.24 -20.04 2.06
N VAL A 213 -5.26 -20.04 2.98
CA VAL A 213 -5.53 -20.27 4.41
C VAL A 213 -6.43 -19.17 4.95
N GLY A 214 -6.16 -17.90 4.62
CA GLY A 214 -7.00 -16.77 5.01
C GLY A 214 -8.43 -16.88 4.48
N ALA A 215 -8.61 -17.20 3.20
CA ALA A 215 -9.92 -17.37 2.57
C ALA A 215 -10.72 -18.52 3.21
N TYR A 216 -10.06 -19.62 3.57
CA TYR A 216 -10.67 -20.72 4.30
C TYR A 216 -11.13 -20.30 5.71
N LEU A 217 -10.25 -19.62 6.47
CA LEU A 217 -10.54 -19.18 7.84
C LEU A 217 -11.58 -18.06 7.92
N LEU A 218 -11.68 -17.22 6.88
CA LEU A 218 -12.67 -16.14 6.78
C LEU A 218 -13.96 -16.59 6.09
N HIS A 219 -14.08 -17.88 5.76
CA HIS A 219 -15.25 -18.45 5.09
C HIS A 219 -15.64 -17.72 3.80
N PHE A 220 -14.65 -17.33 2.99
CA PHE A 220 -14.91 -16.73 1.68
C PHE A 220 -15.62 -17.74 0.76
N PRO A 221 -16.57 -17.29 -0.08
CA PRO A 221 -17.20 -18.15 -1.08
C PRO A 221 -16.13 -18.76 -1.98
N HIS A 222 -16.26 -20.05 -2.29
CA HIS A 222 -15.32 -20.79 -3.16
C HIS A 222 -13.86 -20.55 -2.75
N TRP A 223 -13.56 -20.73 -1.45
CA TRP A 223 -12.31 -20.32 -0.79
C TRP A 223 -11.02 -20.70 -1.55
N LEU A 224 -11.01 -21.81 -2.29
CA LEU A 224 -9.88 -22.19 -3.17
C LEU A 224 -9.68 -21.16 -4.30
N ILE A 225 -10.74 -20.84 -5.04
CA ILE A 225 -10.69 -19.92 -6.18
C ILE A 225 -10.42 -18.50 -5.67
N THR A 226 -11.15 -18.06 -4.65
CA THR A 226 -10.97 -16.71 -4.08
C THR A 226 -9.60 -16.54 -3.43
N GLY A 227 -9.13 -17.54 -2.68
CA GLY A 227 -7.80 -17.54 -2.07
C GLY A 227 -6.66 -17.53 -3.09
N VAL A 228 -6.71 -18.38 -4.11
CA VAL A 228 -5.71 -18.38 -5.19
C VAL A 228 -5.70 -17.04 -5.93
N THR A 229 -6.88 -16.53 -6.29
CA THR A 229 -7.00 -15.27 -7.00
C THR A 229 -6.46 -14.10 -6.18
N LEU A 230 -6.82 -14.01 -4.90
CA LEU A 230 -6.34 -12.96 -4.00
C LEU A 230 -4.82 -13.01 -3.82
N GLY A 231 -4.26 -14.20 -3.57
CA GLY A 231 -2.81 -14.34 -3.38
C GLY A 231 -1.99 -14.07 -4.64
N LEU A 232 -2.51 -14.42 -5.82
CA LEU A 232 -1.89 -14.05 -7.10
C LEU A 232 -1.89 -12.53 -7.29
N ILE A 233 -3.04 -11.88 -7.04
CA ILE A 233 -3.16 -10.42 -7.13
C ILE A 233 -2.16 -9.74 -6.21
N ILE A 234 -2.12 -10.14 -4.93
CA ILE A 234 -1.23 -9.52 -3.94
C ILE A 234 0.24 -9.79 -4.27
N GLY A 235 0.61 -11.04 -4.55
CA GLY A 235 2.00 -11.42 -4.83
C GLY A 235 2.57 -10.77 -6.08
N ILE A 236 1.77 -10.60 -7.14
CA ILE A 236 2.20 -9.91 -8.37
C ILE A 236 2.28 -8.39 -8.12
N ALA A 237 1.29 -7.82 -7.44
CA ALA A 237 1.24 -6.38 -7.19
C ALA A 237 2.34 -5.90 -6.23
N SER A 238 2.68 -6.70 -5.20
CA SER A 238 3.78 -6.39 -4.29
C SER A 238 5.11 -6.38 -5.03
N LEU A 239 5.35 -7.39 -5.87
CA LEU A 239 6.55 -7.45 -6.71
C LEU A 239 6.62 -6.28 -7.69
N LEU A 240 5.50 -5.89 -8.30
CA LEU A 240 5.42 -4.74 -9.20
C LEU A 240 5.75 -3.43 -8.47
N GLY A 241 5.27 -3.26 -7.24
CA GLY A 241 5.57 -2.10 -6.40
C GLY A 241 7.06 -1.92 -6.17
N ASP A 242 7.73 -2.97 -5.68
CA ASP A 242 9.17 -2.93 -5.44
C ASP A 242 10.00 -2.72 -6.73
N LEU A 243 9.58 -3.31 -7.85
CA LEU A 243 10.25 -3.08 -9.14
C LEU A 243 10.06 -1.64 -9.65
N THR A 244 8.87 -1.06 -9.45
CA THR A 244 8.57 0.33 -9.83
C THR A 244 9.41 1.30 -9.00
N GLU A 245 9.50 1.07 -7.70
CA GLU A 245 10.29 1.90 -6.79
C GLU A 245 11.80 1.74 -7.05
N SER A 246 12.25 0.52 -7.33
CA SER A 246 13.61 0.26 -7.83
C SER A 246 13.90 1.02 -9.13
N LEU A 247 12.96 1.07 -10.08
CA LEU A 247 13.10 1.82 -11.34
C LEU A 247 13.28 3.32 -11.08
N LEU A 248 12.44 3.91 -10.22
CA LEU A 248 12.52 5.33 -9.87
C LEU A 248 13.88 5.69 -9.24
N LYS A 249 14.40 4.83 -8.34
CA LYS A 249 15.72 5.05 -7.73
C LYS A 249 16.85 4.98 -8.74
N ARG A 250 16.81 4.00 -9.65
CA ARG A 250 17.84 3.84 -10.69
C ARG A 250 17.84 5.00 -11.69
N ASP A 251 16.67 5.49 -12.09
CA ASP A 251 16.60 6.70 -12.92
C ASP A 251 17.16 7.93 -12.19
N ALA A 252 16.82 8.09 -10.90
CA ALA A 252 17.35 9.15 -10.04
C ALA A 252 18.87 9.01 -9.72
N GLY A 253 19.53 7.92 -10.14
CA GLY A 253 20.95 7.68 -9.87
C GLY A 253 21.27 7.38 -8.40
N VAL A 254 20.26 7.10 -7.57
CA VAL A 254 20.43 6.78 -6.15
C VAL A 254 20.07 5.32 -5.86
N LYS A 255 20.47 4.83 -4.68
CA LYS A 255 20.17 3.45 -4.27
C LYS A 255 18.97 3.33 -3.35
N ASP A 256 18.81 4.30 -2.44
CA ASP A 256 17.77 4.36 -1.42
C ASP A 256 16.94 5.64 -1.67
N SER A 257 15.63 5.61 -1.43
CA SER A 257 14.73 6.73 -1.71
C SER A 257 14.93 7.92 -0.78
N GLY A 258 15.47 7.66 0.42
CA GLY A 258 15.76 8.65 1.45
C GLY A 258 16.62 8.09 2.58
N GLN A 259 16.95 8.95 3.55
CA GLN A 259 17.66 8.59 4.79
C GLN A 259 16.83 8.88 6.04
N LEU A 260 15.52 9.04 5.87
CA LEU A 260 14.62 9.60 6.88
C LEU A 260 14.50 8.69 8.11
N ILE A 261 14.65 7.38 7.93
CA ILE A 261 14.79 6.42 9.04
C ILE A 261 16.26 5.99 9.16
N PRO A 262 16.97 6.39 10.24
CA PRO A 262 18.37 6.02 10.46
C PRO A 262 18.60 4.51 10.33
N GLY A 263 19.34 4.12 9.29
CA GLY A 263 19.70 2.72 9.03
C GLY A 263 18.62 1.83 8.38
N HIS A 264 17.48 2.38 7.96
CA HIS A 264 16.38 1.64 7.30
C HIS A 264 16.07 2.05 5.86
N GLY A 265 16.72 3.10 5.35
CA GLY A 265 16.36 3.68 4.05
C GLY A 265 15.20 4.67 4.20
N GLY A 266 14.49 4.91 3.10
CA GLY A 266 13.33 5.76 3.07
C GLY A 266 12.04 5.06 3.47
N ILE A 267 10.99 5.83 3.71
CA ILE A 267 9.62 5.34 3.88
C ILE A 267 9.12 4.71 2.58
N LEU A 268 9.47 5.29 1.43
CA LEU A 268 9.05 4.79 0.12
C LEU A 268 9.65 3.40 -0.16
N ASP A 269 10.90 3.16 0.24
CA ASP A 269 11.57 1.83 0.19
C ASP A 269 10.84 0.76 1.04
N ARG A 270 9.97 1.16 1.97
CA ARG A 270 9.28 0.25 2.91
C ARG A 270 7.82 0.03 2.57
N THR A 271 7.26 0.93 1.79
CA THR A 271 5.83 0.91 1.43
C THR A 271 5.58 0.65 -0.04
N ASP A 272 6.64 0.52 -0.85
CA ASP A 272 6.62 0.20 -2.28
C ASP A 272 5.64 -0.93 -2.65
N SER A 273 5.74 -2.05 -1.95
CA SER A 273 4.95 -3.26 -2.14
C SER A 273 3.48 -3.08 -1.73
N TYR A 274 3.19 -2.07 -0.92
CA TYR A 274 1.84 -1.78 -0.40
C TYR A 274 1.06 -0.81 -1.28
N ILE A 275 1.76 -0.07 -2.17
CA ILE A 275 1.15 0.98 -2.99
C ILE A 275 0.16 0.37 -4.00
N PHE A 276 0.62 -0.57 -4.83
CA PHE A 276 -0.23 -1.18 -5.85
C PHE A 276 -1.19 -2.24 -5.29
N THR A 277 -0.86 -2.88 -4.16
CA THR A 277 -1.73 -3.90 -3.57
C THR A 277 -3.03 -3.30 -3.03
N ALA A 278 -2.99 -2.08 -2.48
CA ALA A 278 -4.13 -1.44 -1.84
C ALA A 278 -5.39 -1.35 -2.72
N PRO A 279 -5.35 -0.74 -3.93
CA PRO A 279 -6.52 -0.66 -4.80
C PRO A 279 -6.98 -2.03 -5.28
N LEU A 280 -6.06 -2.95 -5.57
CA LEU A 280 -6.39 -4.26 -6.11
C LEU A 280 -7.12 -5.12 -5.08
N VAL A 281 -6.68 -5.10 -3.82
CA VAL A 281 -7.39 -5.78 -2.74
C VAL A 281 -8.73 -5.10 -2.45
N TYR A 282 -8.78 -3.77 -2.46
CA TYR A 282 -10.05 -3.05 -2.26
C TYR A 282 -11.11 -3.48 -3.28
N TYR A 283 -10.77 -3.52 -4.56
CA TYR A 283 -11.72 -3.96 -5.59
C TYR A 283 -11.95 -5.47 -5.60
N PHE A 284 -10.96 -6.28 -5.17
CA PHE A 284 -11.20 -7.70 -4.93
C PHE A 284 -12.32 -7.89 -3.89
N VAL A 285 -12.22 -7.21 -2.74
CA VAL A 285 -13.19 -7.36 -1.64
C VAL A 285 -14.55 -6.73 -1.97
N THR A 286 -14.57 -5.56 -2.63
CA THR A 286 -15.82 -4.82 -2.88
C THR A 286 -16.56 -5.24 -4.15
N LEU A 287 -15.85 -5.74 -5.18
CA LEU A 287 -16.45 -6.09 -6.47
C LEU A 287 -16.34 -7.58 -6.77
N LEU A 288 -15.14 -8.16 -6.71
CA LEU A 288 -14.93 -9.53 -7.19
C LEU A 288 -15.52 -10.58 -6.22
N LEU A 289 -15.31 -10.41 -4.92
CA LEU A 289 -15.78 -11.33 -3.89
C LEU A 289 -17.33 -11.44 -3.88
N PRO A 290 -18.10 -10.34 -3.88
CA PRO A 290 -19.56 -10.41 -3.94
C PRO A 290 -20.09 -10.92 -5.29
N LEU A 291 -19.33 -10.73 -6.37
CA LEU A 291 -19.71 -11.27 -7.69
C LEU A 291 -19.60 -12.80 -7.72
N LEU A 292 -18.53 -13.35 -7.14
CA LEU A 292 -18.29 -14.80 -7.05
C LEU A 292 -19.31 -15.48 -6.13
N GLU A 293 -19.78 -14.81 -5.07
CA GLU A 293 -20.86 -15.32 -4.22
C GLU A 293 -22.18 -15.51 -4.97
N LYS A 294 -22.47 -14.64 -5.96
CA LYS A 294 -23.74 -14.66 -6.70
C LYS A 294 -23.76 -15.64 -7.88
N THR A 295 -22.61 -16.07 -8.37
CA THR A 295 -22.47 -16.73 -9.69
C THR A 295 -22.18 -18.23 -9.61
N LEU A 296 -21.81 -18.74 -8.43
CA LEU A 296 -21.38 -20.12 -8.21
C LEU A 296 -22.02 -20.69 -6.94
#